data_AF-A0A7C4GBJ1-F1
#
_entry.id   AF-A0A7C4GBJ1-F1
#
_cell.length_a   1.000
_cell.length_b   1.000
_cell.length_c   1.000
_cell.angle_alpha   90.00
_cell.angle_beta   90.00
_cell.angle_gamma   90.00
#
_symmetry.space_group_name_H-M   'P 1'
#
loop_
_entity.id
_entity.type
_entity.pdbx_description
1 polymer ?
#
loop_
_entity_poly.entity_id
_entity_poly.type
_entity_poly.pdbx_seq_one_letter_code
_entity_poly.pdbx_strand_id
1 'polypeptide(L)' 'MVKCKKCGTEVSAPLKTWVLAPKGRRPVTMGLYKCPACGAYFRAGAK' A
#
# COMPACT_ATOMS: atom_id res chain seq x y z
N MET A 1 2.65 -7.50 -5.50
CA MET A 1 3.34 -7.47 -4.19
C MET A 1 3.98 -6.10 -3.98
N VAL A 2 3.94 -5.58 -2.76
CA VAL A 2 4.49 -4.27 -2.42
C VAL A 2 5.70 -4.43 -1.51
N LYS A 3 6.83 -3.83 -1.88
CA LYS A 3 8.06 -3.89 -1.10
C LYS A 3 8.01 -2.94 0.10
N CYS A 4 8.26 -3.48 1.29
CA CYS A 4 8.45 -2.67 2.49
C CYS A 4 9.75 -1.86 2.36
N LYS A 5 9.67 -0.53 2.48
CA LYS A 5 10.85 0.34 2.37
C LYS A 5 11.83 0.24 3.55
N LYS A 6 11.42 -0.36 4.68
CA LYS A 6 12.30 -0.52 5.85
C LYS A 6 13.18 -1.77 5.78
N CYS A 7 12.60 -2.92 5.47
CA CYS A 7 13.30 -4.21 5.53
C CYS A 7 13.32 -4.97 4.20
N GLY A 8 12.72 -4.41 3.14
CA GLY A 8 12.73 -5.03 1.81
C GLY A 8 11.77 -6.21 1.62
N THR A 9 11.08 -6.66 2.66
CA THR A 9 10.08 -7.74 2.59
C THR A 9 8.93 -7.38 1.67
N GLU A 10 8.50 -8.32 0.84
CA GLU A 10 7.34 -8.18 -0.03
C GLU A 10 6.05 -8.51 0.71
N VAL A 11 5.06 -7.62 0.60
CA VAL A 11 3.77 -7.76 1.25
C VAL A 11 2.68 -7.79 0.18
N SER A 12 1.86 -8.84 0.18
CA SER A 12 0.81 -9.04 -0.84
C SER A 12 -0.49 -8.35 -0.47
N ALA A 13 -0.96 -8.52 0.76
CA ALA A 13 -2.29 -8.11 1.18
C ALA A 13 -2.28 -6.75 1.91
N PRO A 14 -3.08 -5.76 1.46
CA PRO A 14 -3.34 -4.56 2.23
C PRO A 14 -4.28 -4.86 3.41
N LEU A 15 -4.09 -4.17 4.52
CA LEU A 15 -5.01 -4.16 5.65
C LEU A 15 -6.28 -3.37 5.34
N LYS A 16 -6.15 -2.28 4.59
CA LYS A 16 -7.26 -1.41 4.20
C LYS A 16 -6.96 -0.80 2.85
N THR A 17 -7.98 -0.70 1.99
CA THR A 17 -7.90 -0.02 0.71
C THR A 17 -8.86 1.16 0.66
N TRP A 18 -8.52 2.16 -0.14
CA TRP A 18 -9.39 3.30 -0.46
C TRP A 18 -9.02 3.86 -1.83
N VAL A 19 -9.97 4.54 -2.46
CA VAL A 19 -9.77 5.18 -3.77
C VAL A 19 -9.54 6.67 -3.56
N LEU A 20 -8.48 7.21 -4.17
CA LEU A 20 -8.27 8.64 -4.32
C LEU A 20 -8.73 9.03 -5.72
N ALA A 21 -9.82 9.77 -5.84
CA ALA A 21 -10.41 10.20 -7.11
C ALA A 21 -10.48 11.74 -7.21
N PRO A 22 -9.36 12.43 -7.46
CA PRO A 22 -9.37 13.88 -7.68
C PRO A 22 -10.03 14.24 -9.02
N LYS A 23 -10.76 15.36 -9.05
CA LYS A 23 -11.43 15.85 -10.26
C LYS A 23 -10.40 16.14 -11.36
N GLY A 24 -10.61 15.60 -12.56
CA GLY A 24 -9.72 15.79 -13.71
C GLY A 24 -8.45 14.93 -13.73
N ARG A 25 -8.29 13.97 -12.80
CA ARG A 25 -7.19 12.99 -12.82
C ARG A 25 -7.72 11.57 -12.73
N ARG A 26 -6.92 10.61 -13.18
CA ARG A 26 -7.27 9.19 -13.06
C ARG A 26 -7.31 8.79 -11.58
N PRO A 27 -8.36 8.09 -11.13
CA PRO A 27 -8.43 7.60 -9.77
C PRO A 27 -7.34 6.56 -9.53
N VAL A 28 -6.78 6.57 -8.32
CA VAL A 28 -5.79 5.60 -7.87
C VAL A 28 -6.25 4.92 -6.60
N THR A 29 -6.17 3.60 -6.58
CA THR A 29 -6.44 2.79 -5.39
C THR A 29 -5.17 2.74 -4.53
N MET A 30 -5.28 3.16 -3.28
CA MET A 30 -4.23 3.03 -2.28
C MET A 30 -4.57 1.94 -1.28
N GLY A 31 -3.54 1.23 -0.83
CA GLY A 31 -3.61 0.29 0.27
C GLY A 31 -2.70 0.72 1.43
N LEU A 32 -3.17 0.52 2.66
CA LEU A 32 -2.36 0.48 3.87
C LEU A 32 -1.89 -0.95 4.10
N TYR A 33 -0.59 -1.14 4.28
CA TYR A 33 0.04 -2.44 4.50
C TYR A 33 0.72 -2.45 5.88
N LYS A 34 0.77 -3.62 6.50
CA LYS A 34 1.63 -3.89 7.66
C LYS A 34 2.66 -4.92 7.26
N CYS A 35 3.94 -4.60 7.44
CA CYS A 35 5.01 -5.53 7.17
C CYS A 35 5.00 -6.66 8.20
N PRO A 36 4.96 -7.95 7.79
CA PRO A 36 5.01 -9.06 8.73
C PRO A 36 6.40 -9.24 9.36
N ALA A 37 7.47 -8.79 8.68
CA ALA A 37 8.84 -8.98 9.16
C ALA A 37 9.27 -7.93 10.20
N CYS A 38 8.95 -6.65 9.98
CA CYS A 38 9.38 -5.56 10.88
C CYS A 38 8.23 -4.81 11.56
N GLY A 39 6.97 -5.22 11.33
CA GLY A 39 5.78 -4.60 11.93
C GLY A 39 5.41 -3.21 11.41
N ALA A 40 6.21 -2.62 10.52
CA ALA A 40 6.01 -1.26 10.03
C ALA A 40 4.76 -1.12 9.17
N TYR A 41 4.03 -0.01 9.37
CA TYR A 41 2.91 0.37 8.52
C TYR A 41 3.37 1.28 7.39
N PHE A 42 2.86 1.06 6.18
CA PHE A 42 3.17 1.89 5.02
C PHE A 42 2.02 1.91 4.01
N ARG A 43 1.94 2.98 3.21
CA ARG A 43 0.94 3.14 2.15
C ARG A 43 1.58 2.92 0.79
N ALA A 44 0.88 2.23 -0.11
CA ALA A 44 1.30 2.05 -1.48
C ALA A 44 0.11 1.93 -2.42
N GLY A 45 0.32 2.09 -3.71
CA GLY A 45 -0.72 1.81 -4.70
C GLY A 45 -1.12 0.35 -4.63
N ALA A 46 -2.41 0.09 -4.39
CA ALA A 46 -2.98 -1.24 -4.52
C ALA A 46 -3.15 -1.48 -6.02
N LYS A 47 -2.27 -2.31 -6.59
CA LYS A 47 -2.38 -2.81 -7.96
C LYS A 47 -3.11 -4.14 -7.95
#